data_AF-A0A1X0B715-F1
#
_entry.id   AF-A0A1X0B715-F1
#
_cell.length_a   1.000
_cell.length_b   1.000
_cell.length_c   1.000
_cell.angle_alpha   90.00
_cell.angle_beta   90.00
_cell.angle_gamma   90.00
#
_symmetry.space_group_name_H-M   'P 1'
#
loop_
_entity.id
_entity.type
_entity.pdbx_description
1 polymer ?
#
loop_
_entity_poly.entity_id
_entity_poly.type
_entity_poly.pdbx_seq_one_letter_code
_entity_poly.pdbx_strand_id
1 'polypeptide(L)'
;MAFAVVKGLSLRATKVDRCGTPLPGLANRIVTDGFIRVNLDPNMKDANELTQENAAGKECVSDRTPPERRWWNTELQLCGVDPDLWSMVLSWARVLDYDGNPIGVRDRKSVDADTGVMFEVWTGGEGDDDCPPPTDDSIFSAASTGKQYGYLAFAGSEFVSGAIPVEAAVSTFTISGRTIAPKNWGRGPYNVAAIDSNGTPGRLLVPAYSKEDDNHLLFFRTPVEPPKPTDGACELNISSVFAAPNYYFGGPASEPAADVAPPQPICNGKKYTVAVSGTGNWKAKIGTVPSANIAHTALASAVQSAIEALSNVEVGQVQVVGTAGNYTVTLDPSLPALTADSTGLTGGTVTVTPL
;
A
#
# COMPACT_ATOMS: atom_id res chain seq x y z
N MET A 1 0.47 2.65 -27.33
CA MET A 1 0.51 1.49 -26.42
C MET A 1 -0.83 1.42 -25.70
N ALA A 2 -1.56 0.32 -25.85
CA ALA A 2 -2.80 0.05 -25.12
C ALA A 2 -2.54 -1.16 -24.21
N PHE A 3 -3.21 -1.25 -23.06
CA PHE A 3 -3.08 -2.39 -22.16
C PHE A 3 -4.44 -2.91 -21.74
N ALA A 4 -4.55 -4.23 -21.68
CA ALA A 4 -5.76 -4.87 -21.20
C ALA A 4 -5.84 -4.71 -19.68
N VAL A 5 -7.05 -4.44 -19.17
CA VAL A 5 -7.35 -4.43 -17.74
C VAL A 5 -8.14 -5.71 -17.47
N VAL A 6 -7.44 -6.75 -17.02
CA VAL A 6 -8.03 -8.07 -16.82
C VAL A 6 -7.58 -8.63 -15.49
N LYS A 7 -8.44 -9.39 -14.79
CA LYS A 7 -8.12 -10.06 -13.51
C LYS A 7 -7.69 -9.09 -12.40
N GLY A 8 -8.55 -8.89 -11.39
CA GLY A 8 -8.11 -8.25 -10.14
C GLY A 8 -7.11 -9.14 -9.42
N LEU A 9 -5.91 -8.64 -9.14
CA LEU A 9 -4.82 -9.43 -8.53
C LEU A 9 -4.66 -9.13 -7.04
N SER A 10 -4.78 -7.87 -6.66
CA SER A 10 -4.62 -7.42 -5.27
C SER A 10 -5.27 -6.06 -5.09
N LEU A 11 -5.85 -5.83 -3.91
CA LEU A 11 -6.38 -4.55 -3.48
C LEU A 11 -5.67 -4.15 -2.19
N ARG A 12 -5.04 -2.98 -2.20
CA ARG A 12 -4.54 -2.32 -1.00
C ARG A 12 -5.49 -1.18 -0.63
N ALA A 13 -5.90 -1.14 0.64
CA ALA A 13 -6.67 -0.06 1.21
C ALA A 13 -5.84 0.64 2.29
N THR A 14 -5.76 1.96 2.21
CA THR A 14 -5.05 2.81 3.18
C THR A 14 -6.00 3.87 3.72
N LYS A 15 -6.11 3.99 5.05
CA LYS A 15 -6.97 4.99 5.68
C LYS A 15 -6.42 6.39 5.43
N VAL A 16 -7.30 7.31 5.04
CA VAL A 16 -6.97 8.70 4.75
C VAL A 16 -7.93 9.67 5.44
N ASP A 17 -7.55 10.93 5.57
CA ASP A 17 -8.48 12.01 5.89
C ASP A 17 -9.34 12.43 4.68
N ARG A 18 -10.24 13.38 4.89
CA ARG A 18 -11.09 13.96 3.83
C ARG A 18 -10.34 14.58 2.64
N CYS A 19 -9.06 14.90 2.78
CA CYS A 19 -8.21 15.44 1.71
C CYS A 19 -7.34 14.37 1.04
N GLY A 20 -7.43 13.11 1.47
CA GLY A 20 -6.59 12.02 0.97
C GLY A 20 -5.22 11.93 1.65
N THR A 21 -5.01 12.60 2.80
CA THR A 21 -3.76 12.47 3.57
C THR A 21 -3.73 11.09 4.24
N PRO A 22 -2.68 10.27 4.06
CA PRO A 22 -2.56 9.00 4.77
C PRO A 22 -2.52 9.21 6.28
N LEU A 23 -3.34 8.47 7.02
CA LEU A 23 -3.43 8.58 8.47
C LEU A 23 -2.57 7.49 9.14
N PRO A 24 -1.44 7.82 9.79
CA PRO A 24 -0.62 6.82 10.47
C PRO A 24 -1.39 6.19 11.66
N GLY A 25 -1.13 4.92 11.94
CA GLY A 25 -1.78 4.18 13.02
C GLY A 25 -1.79 2.67 12.80
N LEU A 26 -2.04 1.91 13.88
CA LEU A 26 -1.82 0.45 13.96
C LEU A 26 -2.63 -0.42 12.99
N ALA A 27 -3.72 0.10 12.43
CA ALA A 27 -4.60 -0.70 11.58
C ALA A 27 -5.21 0.13 10.44
N ASN A 28 -4.34 0.96 9.84
CA ASN A 28 -4.70 1.95 8.82
C ASN A 28 -4.21 1.56 7.42
N ARG A 29 -3.72 0.33 7.22
CA ARG A 29 -3.51 -0.27 5.90
C ARG A 29 -3.87 -1.75 5.89
N ILE A 30 -4.33 -2.27 4.76
CA ILE A 30 -4.57 -3.71 4.56
C ILE A 30 -4.33 -4.05 3.09
N VAL A 31 -3.91 -5.27 2.81
CA VAL A 31 -3.83 -5.83 1.45
C VAL A 31 -4.65 -7.11 1.41
N THR A 32 -5.53 -7.24 0.42
CA THR A 32 -6.36 -8.42 0.24
C THR A 32 -6.46 -8.81 -1.23
N ASP A 33 -6.53 -10.10 -1.50
CA ASP A 33 -6.97 -10.67 -2.78
C ASP A 33 -8.47 -11.04 -2.76
N GLY A 34 -9.14 -10.87 -1.60
CA GLY A 34 -10.53 -11.21 -1.35
C GLY A 34 -11.56 -10.23 -1.92
N PHE A 35 -11.25 -9.54 -3.03
CA PHE A 35 -12.18 -8.67 -3.72
C PHE A 35 -12.63 -9.30 -5.05
N ILE A 36 -13.92 -9.21 -5.31
CA ILE A 36 -14.55 -9.74 -6.53
C ILE A 36 -14.51 -8.67 -7.63
N ARG A 37 -14.85 -7.43 -7.28
CA ARG A 37 -14.99 -6.34 -8.25
C ARG A 37 -14.79 -4.99 -7.61
N VAL A 38 -14.16 -4.09 -8.36
CA VAL A 38 -14.21 -2.64 -8.14
C VAL A 38 -14.91 -2.02 -9.34
N ASN A 39 -15.97 -1.25 -9.11
CA ASN A 39 -16.67 -0.49 -10.14
C ASN A 39 -16.59 1.01 -9.86
N LEU A 40 -16.35 1.80 -10.91
CA LEU A 40 -16.30 3.25 -10.85
C LEU A 40 -17.22 3.81 -11.93
N ASP A 41 -18.35 4.37 -11.52
CA ASP A 41 -19.33 4.96 -12.44
C ASP A 41 -19.29 6.49 -12.33
N PRO A 42 -19.14 7.23 -13.45
CA PRO A 42 -19.04 8.68 -13.39
C PRO A 42 -20.40 9.30 -13.00
N ASN A 43 -20.38 10.19 -12.02
CA ASN A 43 -21.52 11.07 -11.70
C ASN A 43 -21.30 12.44 -12.35
N MET A 44 -22.18 12.79 -13.29
CA MET A 44 -22.08 14.02 -14.07
C MET A 44 -23.07 15.07 -13.57
N LYS A 45 -22.65 16.33 -13.61
CA LYS A 45 -23.53 17.50 -13.61
C LYS A 45 -23.88 17.79 -15.07
N ASP A 46 -25.16 17.85 -15.37
CA ASP A 46 -25.64 18.16 -16.72
C ASP A 46 -25.24 19.56 -17.16
N ALA A 47 -25.07 19.71 -18.47
CA ALA A 47 -24.91 21.01 -19.09
C ALA A 47 -26.20 21.82 -18.89
N ASN A 48 -26.06 23.12 -18.64
CA ASN A 48 -27.21 24.02 -18.56
C ASN A 48 -27.15 25.02 -19.71
N GLU A 49 -28.24 25.11 -20.47
CA GLU A 49 -28.44 26.13 -21.50
C GLU A 49 -29.29 27.26 -20.93
N LEU A 50 -28.72 28.46 -20.88
CA LEU A 50 -29.39 29.68 -20.49
C LEU A 50 -29.85 30.39 -21.77
N THR A 51 -31.11 30.20 -22.13
CA THR A 51 -31.74 30.89 -23.26
C THR A 51 -32.72 31.95 -22.74
N GLN A 52 -32.50 33.21 -23.08
CA GLN A 52 -33.45 34.29 -22.81
C GLN A 52 -33.99 34.84 -24.12
N GLU A 53 -35.30 34.79 -24.33
CA GLU A 53 -35.97 35.43 -25.47
C GLU A 53 -36.27 36.90 -25.18
N ASN A 54 -36.20 37.74 -26.21
CA ASN A 54 -36.65 39.12 -26.14
C ASN A 54 -38.18 39.22 -26.25
N ALA A 55 -38.75 40.41 -26.07
CA ALA A 55 -40.19 40.65 -26.12
C ALA A 55 -40.85 40.32 -27.48
N ALA A 56 -40.06 40.05 -28.53
CA ALA A 56 -40.54 39.60 -29.83
C ALA A 56 -40.43 38.06 -30.02
N GLY A 57 -40.07 37.31 -28.97
CA GLY A 57 -39.89 35.85 -29.01
C GLY A 57 -38.63 35.40 -29.74
N LYS A 58 -37.64 36.30 -29.93
CA LYS A 58 -36.35 35.95 -30.54
C LYS A 58 -35.31 35.75 -29.45
N GLU A 59 -34.52 34.69 -29.56
CA GLU A 59 -33.40 34.40 -28.66
C GLU A 59 -32.46 35.62 -28.58
N CYS A 60 -32.35 36.17 -27.38
CA CYS A 60 -31.62 37.40 -27.06
C CYS A 60 -30.22 37.08 -26.51
N VAL A 61 -30.12 36.07 -25.65
CA VAL A 61 -28.87 35.54 -25.09
C VAL A 61 -28.98 34.02 -25.04
N SER A 62 -27.95 33.34 -25.54
CA SER A 62 -27.77 31.89 -25.48
C SER A 62 -26.39 31.64 -24.90
N ASP A 63 -26.33 31.03 -23.72
CA ASP A 63 -25.07 30.63 -23.08
C ASP A 63 -25.18 29.19 -22.57
N ARG A 64 -24.13 28.40 -22.76
CA ARG A 64 -24.11 26.98 -22.39
C ARG A 64 -22.98 26.73 -21.40
N THR A 65 -23.34 26.29 -20.21
CA THR A 65 -22.37 25.74 -19.25
C THR A 65 -22.07 24.28 -19.61
N PRO A 66 -20.81 23.88 -19.85
CA PRO A 66 -20.45 22.50 -20.14
C PRO A 66 -20.79 21.53 -18.99
N PRO A 67 -20.98 20.23 -19.27
CA PRO A 67 -21.15 19.23 -18.22
C PRO A 67 -19.84 19.01 -17.45
N GLU A 68 -19.94 18.76 -16.15
CA GLU A 68 -18.78 18.57 -15.26
C GLU A 68 -18.92 17.26 -14.48
N ARG A 69 -17.84 16.49 -14.34
CA ARG A 69 -17.85 15.32 -13.46
C ARG A 69 -17.81 15.78 -12.01
N ARG A 70 -18.81 15.40 -11.20
CA ARG A 70 -18.84 15.72 -9.77
C ARG A 70 -17.94 14.78 -8.97
N TRP A 71 -18.06 13.48 -9.21
CA TRP A 71 -17.28 12.40 -8.61
C TRP A 71 -17.51 11.11 -9.40
N TRP A 72 -16.84 10.03 -9.01
CA TRP A 72 -17.19 8.66 -9.39
C TRP A 72 -17.92 7.99 -8.23
N ASN A 73 -19.05 7.35 -8.51
CA ASN A 73 -19.67 6.41 -7.59
C ASN A 73 -18.78 5.17 -7.54
N THR A 74 -18.42 4.74 -6.35
CA THR A 74 -17.51 3.62 -6.13
C THR A 74 -18.30 2.43 -5.61
N GLU A 75 -18.10 1.25 -6.17
CA GLU A 75 -18.64 0.00 -5.66
C GLU A 75 -17.52 -1.03 -5.49
N LEU A 76 -17.39 -1.58 -4.29
CA LEU A 76 -16.48 -2.66 -3.97
C LEU A 76 -17.31 -3.90 -3.63
N GLN A 77 -17.06 -5.00 -4.34
CA GLN A 77 -17.63 -6.31 -4.03
C GLN A 77 -16.55 -7.20 -3.45
N LEU A 78 -16.84 -7.82 -2.31
CA LEU A 78 -15.91 -8.67 -1.56
C LEU A 78 -16.41 -10.12 -1.50
N CYS A 79 -15.47 -11.06 -1.51
CA CYS A 79 -15.77 -12.45 -1.19
C CYS A 79 -15.51 -12.67 0.30
N GLY A 80 -16.57 -12.88 1.08
CA GLY A 80 -16.48 -12.97 2.53
C GLY A 80 -16.33 -11.62 3.24
N VAL A 81 -16.21 -11.69 4.55
CA VAL A 81 -16.12 -10.52 5.43
C VAL A 81 -14.75 -10.53 6.09
N ASP A 82 -13.84 -9.68 5.61
CA ASP A 82 -12.66 -9.29 6.36
C ASP A 82 -13.08 -8.17 7.34
N PRO A 83 -13.12 -8.44 8.66
CA PRO A 83 -13.62 -7.46 9.63
C PRO A 83 -12.78 -6.18 9.66
N ASP A 84 -11.49 -6.26 9.38
CA ASP A 84 -10.58 -5.12 9.40
C ASP A 84 -10.78 -4.24 8.17
N LEU A 85 -10.95 -4.83 6.99
CA LEU A 85 -11.29 -4.08 5.78
C LEU A 85 -12.64 -3.37 5.94
N TRP A 86 -13.67 -4.07 6.44
CA TRP A 86 -14.99 -3.47 6.68
C TRP A 86 -14.94 -2.35 7.71
N SER A 87 -14.26 -2.58 8.83
CA SER A 87 -14.06 -1.57 9.86
C SER A 87 -13.36 -0.33 9.32
N MET A 88 -12.36 -0.51 8.45
CA MET A 88 -11.63 0.61 7.85
C MET A 88 -12.47 1.38 6.83
N VAL A 89 -13.16 0.69 5.92
CA VAL A 89 -13.90 1.34 4.82
C VAL A 89 -15.19 2.00 5.31
N LEU A 90 -15.94 1.32 6.18
CA LEU A 90 -17.23 1.80 6.69
C LEU A 90 -17.09 2.63 7.98
N SER A 91 -15.88 2.74 8.53
CA SER A 91 -15.62 3.29 9.87
C SER A 91 -16.45 2.61 10.98
N TRP A 92 -16.71 1.31 10.82
CA TRP A 92 -17.42 0.46 11.78
C TRP A 92 -16.50 0.00 12.91
N ALA A 93 -17.07 -0.31 14.08
CA ALA A 93 -16.27 -0.80 15.21
C ALA A 93 -15.95 -2.29 15.04
N ARG A 94 -14.72 -2.69 15.40
CA ARG A 94 -14.33 -4.11 15.42
C ARG A 94 -14.96 -4.82 16.60
N VAL A 95 -15.34 -6.07 16.39
CA VAL A 95 -15.64 -7.04 17.43
C VAL A 95 -14.42 -7.93 17.57
N LEU A 96 -13.89 -8.03 18.78
CA LEU A 96 -12.66 -8.79 19.05
C LEU A 96 -12.99 -10.10 19.80
N ASP A 97 -12.16 -11.12 19.62
CA ASP A 97 -12.18 -12.33 20.43
C ASP A 97 -11.47 -12.14 21.78
N TYR A 98 -11.28 -13.23 22.52
CA TYR A 98 -10.63 -13.21 23.83
C TYR A 98 -9.10 -12.94 23.75
N ASP A 99 -8.49 -13.22 22.60
CA ASP A 99 -7.07 -12.95 22.30
C ASP A 99 -6.85 -11.55 21.70
N GLY A 100 -7.94 -10.80 21.46
CA GLY A 100 -7.91 -9.45 20.89
C GLY A 100 -7.90 -9.40 19.37
N ASN A 101 -8.10 -10.54 18.68
CA ASN A 101 -8.15 -10.59 17.23
C ASN A 101 -9.54 -10.16 16.71
N PRO A 102 -9.61 -9.46 15.57
CA PRO A 102 -10.88 -9.04 14.99
C PRO A 102 -11.65 -10.25 14.42
N ILE A 103 -12.84 -10.50 14.97
CA ILE A 103 -13.74 -11.60 14.56
C ILE A 103 -15.05 -11.11 13.96
N GLY A 104 -15.24 -9.79 13.86
CA GLY A 104 -16.45 -9.22 13.29
C GLY A 104 -16.50 -7.71 13.37
N VAL A 105 -17.64 -7.14 13.01
CA VAL A 105 -17.89 -5.69 13.00
C VAL A 105 -19.24 -5.36 13.63
N ARG A 106 -19.33 -4.14 14.17
CA ARG A 106 -20.57 -3.54 14.66
C ARG A 106 -20.83 -2.27 13.88
N ASP A 107 -22.03 -2.18 13.32
CA ASP A 107 -22.44 -1.06 12.48
C ASP A 107 -22.56 0.24 13.28
N ARG A 108 -22.67 1.34 12.53
CA ARG A 108 -22.96 2.68 13.03
C ARG A 108 -24.03 3.31 12.15
N LYS A 109 -24.87 4.13 12.77
CA LYS A 109 -25.97 4.82 12.08
C LYS A 109 -25.49 5.93 11.13
N SER A 110 -24.48 6.70 11.54
CA SER A 110 -24.02 7.87 10.77
C SER A 110 -22.98 7.46 9.74
N VAL A 111 -23.07 7.95 8.51
CA VAL A 111 -22.00 7.75 7.51
C VAL A 111 -20.79 8.65 7.84
N ASP A 112 -19.58 8.16 7.62
CA ASP A 112 -18.35 8.94 7.84
C ASP A 112 -18.03 9.79 6.62
N ALA A 113 -17.82 11.09 6.84
CA ALA A 113 -17.43 12.05 5.81
C ALA A 113 -16.12 12.79 6.14
N ASP A 114 -15.54 12.54 7.32
CA ASP A 114 -14.31 13.19 7.77
C ASP A 114 -13.08 12.34 7.45
N THR A 115 -13.27 11.02 7.30
CA THR A 115 -12.23 10.09 6.85
C THR A 115 -12.68 9.33 5.60
N GLY A 116 -11.69 8.73 4.94
CA GLY A 116 -11.89 7.94 3.74
C GLY A 116 -10.84 6.86 3.61
N VAL A 117 -10.82 6.22 2.45
CA VAL A 117 -9.86 5.18 2.11
C VAL A 117 -9.29 5.45 0.72
N MET A 118 -7.96 5.39 0.62
CA MET A 118 -7.26 5.29 -0.65
C MET A 118 -7.20 3.83 -1.05
N PHE A 119 -7.79 3.50 -2.18
CA PHE A 119 -7.74 2.19 -2.81
C PHE A 119 -6.68 2.20 -3.89
N GLU A 120 -5.88 1.14 -3.92
CA GLU A 120 -4.92 0.83 -4.96
C GLU A 120 -5.20 -0.59 -5.43
N VAL A 121 -5.50 -0.75 -6.71
CA VAL A 121 -5.97 -2.01 -7.31
C VAL A 121 -4.98 -2.42 -8.39
N TRP A 122 -4.40 -3.61 -8.23
CA TRP A 122 -3.59 -4.25 -9.23
C TRP A 122 -4.45 -5.14 -10.11
N THR A 123 -4.20 -5.06 -11.40
CA THR A 123 -4.84 -5.85 -12.44
C THR A 123 -3.78 -6.51 -13.30
N GLY A 124 -4.13 -7.62 -13.94
CA GLY A 124 -3.36 -8.14 -15.06
C GLY A 124 -3.25 -7.07 -16.15
N GLY A 125 -2.02 -6.81 -16.58
CA GLY A 125 -1.71 -5.79 -17.56
C GLY A 125 -0.76 -6.29 -18.64
N GLU A 126 -0.63 -7.61 -18.83
CA GLU A 126 0.28 -8.24 -19.80
C GLU A 126 -0.09 -7.85 -21.24
N GLY A 127 0.93 -7.57 -22.06
CA GLY A 127 0.80 -7.34 -23.50
C GLY A 127 1.93 -7.99 -24.28
N ASP A 128 1.65 -8.40 -25.52
CA ASP A 128 2.60 -9.10 -26.38
C ASP A 128 3.91 -8.32 -26.64
N ASP A 129 3.84 -6.98 -26.60
CA ASP A 129 4.98 -6.08 -26.81
C ASP A 129 5.87 -5.88 -25.56
N ASP A 130 5.50 -6.43 -24.39
CA ASP A 130 6.25 -6.24 -23.14
C ASP A 130 7.58 -7.01 -23.12
N CYS A 131 7.72 -8.01 -23.98
CA CYS A 131 8.91 -8.84 -24.11
C CYS A 131 9.50 -8.67 -25.53
N PRO A 132 10.17 -7.56 -25.84
CA PRO A 132 10.76 -7.36 -27.16
C PRO A 132 11.84 -8.42 -27.44
N PRO A 133 12.01 -8.85 -28.71
CA PRO A 133 13.10 -9.75 -29.08
C PRO A 133 14.45 -9.15 -28.67
N PRO A 134 15.29 -9.88 -27.91
CA PRO A 134 16.57 -9.35 -27.46
C PRO A 134 17.49 -9.12 -28.66
N THR A 135 18.22 -8.00 -28.63
CA THR A 135 19.22 -7.66 -29.65
C THR A 135 20.64 -8.09 -29.27
N ASP A 136 20.85 -8.45 -28.01
CA ASP A 136 22.13 -8.89 -27.46
C ASP A 136 21.96 -9.75 -26.19
N ASP A 137 23.06 -10.32 -25.72
CA ASP A 137 23.11 -11.26 -24.59
C ASP A 137 22.92 -10.58 -23.20
N SER A 138 22.77 -9.25 -23.12
CA SER A 138 22.51 -8.58 -21.82
C SER A 138 21.20 -9.05 -21.18
N ILE A 139 20.28 -9.62 -21.98
CA ILE A 139 19.03 -10.22 -21.50
C ILE A 139 19.25 -11.31 -20.44
N PHE A 140 20.36 -12.06 -20.49
CA PHE A 140 20.67 -13.09 -19.49
C PHE A 140 21.08 -12.51 -18.13
N SER A 141 21.29 -11.19 -18.05
CA SER A 141 21.57 -10.46 -16.82
C SER A 141 20.43 -9.52 -16.40
N ALA A 142 19.34 -9.47 -17.16
CA ALA A 142 18.18 -8.65 -16.84
C ALA A 142 17.41 -9.25 -15.65
N ALA A 143 17.16 -8.45 -14.61
CA ALA A 143 16.39 -8.85 -13.44
C ALA A 143 14.87 -8.84 -13.68
N SER A 144 14.41 -8.18 -14.77
CA SER A 144 12.99 -8.04 -15.10
C SER A 144 12.51 -9.19 -15.97
N THR A 145 11.33 -9.73 -15.64
CA THR A 145 10.63 -10.75 -16.44
C THR A 145 9.82 -10.17 -17.61
N GLY A 146 9.86 -8.84 -17.80
CA GLY A 146 9.03 -8.11 -18.76
C GLY A 146 7.58 -7.93 -18.30
N LYS A 147 7.13 -8.64 -17.26
CA LYS A 147 5.73 -8.64 -16.82
C LYS A 147 5.27 -7.27 -16.36
N GLN A 148 4.09 -6.86 -16.83
CA GLN A 148 3.43 -5.60 -16.46
C GLN A 148 2.10 -5.85 -15.77
N TYR A 149 1.74 -4.92 -14.89
CA TYR A 149 0.48 -4.89 -14.15
C TYR A 149 -0.25 -3.58 -14.44
N GLY A 150 -1.57 -3.61 -14.53
CA GLY A 150 -2.36 -2.38 -14.48
C GLY A 150 -2.54 -1.95 -13.03
N TYR A 151 -2.36 -0.67 -12.75
CA TYR A 151 -2.50 -0.09 -11.41
C TYR A 151 -3.53 1.04 -11.46
N LEU A 152 -4.63 0.87 -10.72
CA LEU A 152 -5.71 1.86 -10.55
C LEU A 152 -5.71 2.35 -9.11
N ALA A 153 -5.70 3.67 -8.92
CA ALA A 153 -5.73 4.27 -7.59
C ALA A 153 -6.78 5.39 -7.49
N PHE A 154 -7.51 5.41 -6.39
CA PHE A 154 -8.51 6.43 -6.08
C PHE A 154 -8.79 6.52 -4.58
N ALA A 155 -9.08 7.73 -4.10
CA ALA A 155 -9.57 7.93 -2.75
C ALA A 155 -11.10 8.00 -2.76
N GLY A 156 -11.73 7.42 -1.75
CA GLY A 156 -13.18 7.50 -1.56
C GLY A 156 -13.57 7.73 -0.11
N SER A 157 -14.79 8.21 0.10
CA SER A 157 -15.40 8.44 1.40
C SER A 157 -16.90 8.17 1.33
N GLU A 158 -17.58 8.35 2.47
CA GLU A 158 -19.03 8.17 2.59
C GLU A 158 -19.49 6.77 2.19
N PHE A 159 -18.70 5.77 2.58
CA PHE A 159 -19.04 4.39 2.29
C PHE A 159 -20.21 3.88 3.13
N VAL A 160 -21.07 3.12 2.48
CA VAL A 160 -22.21 2.42 3.07
C VAL A 160 -22.18 0.95 2.66
N SER A 161 -22.60 0.07 3.57
CA SER A 161 -22.81 -1.34 3.25
C SER A 161 -24.13 -1.51 2.52
N GLY A 162 -24.14 -2.37 1.51
CA GLY A 162 -25.36 -2.98 0.99
C GLY A 162 -25.96 -3.98 1.99
N ALA A 163 -26.91 -4.79 1.52
CA ALA A 163 -27.47 -5.87 2.32
C ALA A 163 -26.40 -6.90 2.71
N ILE A 164 -26.57 -7.52 3.87
CA ILE A 164 -25.75 -8.65 4.35
C ILE A 164 -26.57 -9.92 4.10
N PRO A 165 -26.38 -10.62 2.96
CA PRO A 165 -27.15 -11.81 2.65
C PRO A 165 -26.71 -12.98 3.52
N VAL A 166 -27.68 -13.69 4.10
CA VAL A 166 -27.48 -14.96 4.82
C VAL A 166 -28.37 -15.99 4.15
N GLU A 167 -27.74 -16.85 3.36
CA GLU A 167 -28.42 -17.83 2.51
C GLU A 167 -27.55 -19.08 2.34
N ALA A 168 -28.12 -20.15 1.77
CA ALA A 168 -27.38 -21.38 1.47
C ALA A 168 -26.53 -21.24 0.18
N ALA A 169 -25.82 -20.12 0.02
CA ALA A 169 -24.95 -19.80 -1.10
C ALA A 169 -23.75 -18.94 -0.65
N VAL A 170 -22.77 -18.72 -1.53
CA VAL A 170 -21.64 -17.83 -1.24
C VAL A 170 -22.14 -16.39 -1.23
N SER A 171 -22.18 -15.78 -0.04
CA SER A 171 -22.53 -14.37 0.13
C SER A 171 -21.49 -13.46 -0.51
N THR A 172 -21.96 -12.54 -1.36
CA THR A 172 -21.18 -11.40 -1.84
C THR A 172 -21.59 -10.15 -1.09
N PHE A 173 -20.62 -9.34 -0.68
CA PHE A 173 -20.90 -8.12 0.05
C PHE A 173 -20.50 -6.91 -0.75
N THR A 174 -21.42 -5.95 -0.85
CA THR A 174 -21.24 -4.73 -1.62
C THR A 174 -21.06 -3.55 -0.68
N ILE A 175 -20.02 -2.76 -0.92
CA ILE A 175 -19.77 -1.49 -0.25
C ILE A 175 -19.80 -0.40 -1.33
N SER A 176 -20.62 0.63 -1.11
CA SER A 176 -20.81 1.72 -2.07
C SER A 176 -20.42 3.05 -1.45
N GLY A 177 -19.85 3.96 -2.22
CA GLY A 177 -19.41 5.27 -1.75
C GLY A 177 -19.18 6.24 -2.90
N ARG A 178 -18.41 7.29 -2.65
CA ARG A 178 -17.99 8.22 -3.71
C ARG A 178 -16.51 8.55 -3.63
N THR A 179 -15.90 8.81 -4.77
CA THR A 179 -14.52 9.30 -4.81
C THR A 179 -14.38 10.71 -4.25
N ILE A 180 -13.23 10.99 -3.66
CA ILE A 180 -12.72 12.32 -3.35
C ILE A 180 -11.41 12.56 -4.11
N ALA A 181 -11.09 13.81 -4.43
CA ALA A 181 -9.81 14.14 -5.02
C ALA A 181 -8.68 13.86 -3.99
N PRO A 182 -7.64 13.07 -4.33
CA PRO A 182 -6.58 12.66 -3.39
C PRO A 182 -5.51 13.74 -3.23
N LYS A 183 -5.92 14.97 -2.86
CA LYS A 183 -5.08 16.18 -2.85
C LYS A 183 -3.80 16.02 -2.03
N ASN A 184 -3.90 15.33 -0.90
CA ASN A 184 -2.80 15.11 0.03
C ASN A 184 -2.22 13.69 -0.05
N TRP A 185 -2.52 12.93 -1.11
CA TRP A 185 -1.86 11.63 -1.28
C TRP A 185 -0.39 11.79 -1.68
N GLY A 186 -0.05 12.86 -2.40
CA GLY A 186 1.31 13.07 -2.92
C GLY A 186 1.72 11.92 -3.84
N ARG A 187 2.97 11.46 -3.72
CA ARG A 187 3.48 10.29 -4.48
C ARG A 187 3.12 8.94 -3.82
N GLY A 188 2.29 8.95 -2.78
CA GLY A 188 1.89 7.78 -1.99
C GLY A 188 2.95 7.30 -0.98
N PRO A 189 2.62 6.44 -0.01
CA PRO A 189 3.56 5.90 0.96
C PRO A 189 4.26 4.60 0.53
N TYR A 190 4.09 4.19 -0.74
CA TYR A 190 4.50 2.88 -1.21
C TYR A 190 5.22 2.93 -2.56
N ASN A 191 6.03 1.91 -2.84
CA ASN A 191 6.63 1.71 -4.15
C ASN A 191 5.64 1.01 -5.08
N VAL A 192 5.24 1.69 -6.15
CA VAL A 192 4.17 1.26 -7.07
C VAL A 192 4.48 1.54 -8.54
N ALA A 193 5.52 2.33 -8.84
CA ALA A 193 5.93 2.69 -10.19
C ALA A 193 7.42 2.39 -10.40
N ALA A 194 7.81 2.11 -11.63
CA ALA A 194 9.23 2.11 -11.99
C ALA A 194 9.76 3.55 -12.02
N ILE A 195 10.89 3.79 -11.37
CA ILE A 195 11.54 5.12 -11.34
C ILE A 195 12.70 5.27 -12.33
N ASP A 196 13.09 4.19 -12.99
CA ASP A 196 14.16 4.15 -13.98
C ASP A 196 13.92 3.08 -15.05
N SER A 197 14.81 3.02 -16.04
CA SER A 197 14.76 2.02 -17.12
C SER A 197 15.03 0.58 -16.65
N ASN A 198 15.59 0.40 -15.45
CA ASN A 198 15.85 -0.91 -14.87
C ASN A 198 14.60 -1.48 -14.17
N GLY A 199 13.50 -0.71 -14.12
CA GLY A 199 12.27 -1.12 -13.46
C GLY A 199 12.35 -1.02 -11.94
N THR A 200 13.29 -0.23 -11.39
CA THR A 200 13.46 -0.09 -9.93
C THR A 200 12.13 0.36 -9.30
N PRO A 201 11.58 -0.41 -8.34
CA PRO A 201 10.34 -0.04 -7.66
C PRO A 201 10.52 1.24 -6.84
N GLY A 202 9.71 2.25 -7.11
CA GLY A 202 9.65 3.50 -6.37
C GLY A 202 8.23 4.06 -6.30
N ARG A 203 8.08 5.19 -5.63
CA ARG A 203 6.83 5.93 -5.50
C ARG A 203 6.36 6.46 -6.86
N LEU A 204 5.12 6.94 -6.94
CA LEU A 204 4.58 7.55 -8.16
C LEU A 204 5.52 8.63 -8.70
N LEU A 205 5.78 8.70 -10.00
CA LEU A 205 6.72 9.68 -10.58
C LEU A 205 6.31 11.13 -10.33
N VAL A 206 5.00 11.37 -10.30
CA VAL A 206 4.37 12.64 -9.98
C VAL A 206 3.32 12.42 -8.89
N PRO A 207 2.91 13.47 -8.15
CA PRO A 207 1.79 13.35 -7.23
C PRO A 207 0.53 12.80 -7.90
N ALA A 208 -0.23 11.97 -7.19
CA ALA A 208 -1.47 11.38 -7.73
C ALA A 208 -2.54 12.42 -8.09
N TYR A 209 -2.50 13.59 -7.44
CA TYR A 209 -3.40 14.70 -7.72
C TYR A 209 -2.70 15.79 -8.54
N SER A 210 -3.36 16.19 -9.62
CA SER A 210 -3.05 17.36 -10.46
C SER A 210 -4.11 18.42 -10.22
N LYS A 211 -3.68 19.64 -9.87
CA LYS A 211 -4.58 20.78 -9.70
C LYS A 211 -5.21 21.22 -11.03
N GLU A 212 -4.50 21.01 -12.14
CA GLU A 212 -4.95 21.41 -13.48
C GLU A 212 -6.08 20.50 -13.96
N ASP A 213 -6.00 19.21 -13.66
CA ASP A 213 -6.98 18.21 -14.08
C ASP A 213 -8.11 17.99 -13.08
N ASP A 214 -7.93 18.45 -11.83
CA ASP A 214 -8.76 18.16 -10.65
C ASP A 214 -9.21 16.68 -10.62
N ASN A 215 -8.24 15.79 -10.78
CA ASN A 215 -8.49 14.38 -11.02
C ASN A 215 -8.88 13.63 -9.73
N HIS A 216 -9.66 12.56 -9.91
CA HIS A 216 -10.09 11.66 -8.83
C HIS A 216 -9.43 10.28 -8.91
N LEU A 217 -8.95 9.91 -10.09
CA LEU A 217 -8.39 8.59 -10.40
C LEU A 217 -6.99 8.76 -10.98
N LEU A 218 -6.15 7.76 -10.75
CA LEU A 218 -4.88 7.54 -11.44
C LEU A 218 -4.88 6.12 -11.99
N PHE A 219 -4.55 5.96 -13.27
CA PHE A 219 -4.50 4.65 -13.90
C PHE A 219 -3.32 4.53 -14.87
N PHE A 220 -2.44 3.56 -14.65
CA PHE A 220 -1.25 3.34 -15.48
C PHE A 220 -0.76 1.89 -15.39
N ARG A 221 0.26 1.55 -16.20
CA ARG A 221 0.95 0.24 -16.13
C ARG A 221 2.22 0.34 -15.31
N THR A 222 2.52 -0.69 -14.56
CA THR A 222 3.73 -0.78 -13.74
C THR A 222 4.35 -2.17 -13.80
N PRO A 223 5.69 -2.29 -13.82
CA PRO A 223 6.36 -3.57 -13.61
C PRO A 223 6.39 -3.97 -12.13
N VAL A 224 5.97 -3.08 -11.23
CA VAL A 224 5.98 -3.33 -9.79
C VAL A 224 4.86 -4.30 -9.44
N GLU A 225 5.24 -5.45 -8.88
CA GLU A 225 4.32 -6.52 -8.50
C GLU A 225 3.28 -6.06 -7.47
N PRO A 226 2.07 -6.67 -7.48
CA PRO A 226 1.10 -6.45 -6.43
C PRO A 226 1.68 -6.81 -5.05
N PRO A 227 1.37 -6.04 -4.00
CA PRO A 227 1.76 -6.41 -2.65
C PRO A 227 1.06 -7.70 -2.23
N LYS A 228 1.74 -8.49 -1.39
CA LYS A 228 1.17 -9.71 -0.81
C LYS A 228 -0.01 -9.39 0.12
N PRO A 229 -1.06 -10.24 0.16
CA PRO A 229 -2.12 -10.13 1.15
C PRO A 229 -1.56 -10.09 2.57
N THR A 230 -2.19 -9.27 3.42
CA THR A 230 -1.84 -9.16 4.83
C THR A 230 -2.80 -10.00 5.67
N ASP A 231 -2.32 -10.48 6.81
CA ASP A 231 -3.17 -11.14 7.80
C ASP A 231 -3.87 -10.08 8.67
N GLY A 232 -5.00 -9.57 8.17
CA GLY A 232 -5.71 -8.43 8.76
C GLY A 232 -5.03 -7.08 8.52
N ALA A 233 -5.50 -6.04 9.19
CA ALA A 233 -4.99 -4.68 9.04
C ALA A 233 -3.68 -4.46 9.80
N CYS A 234 -2.80 -3.67 9.19
CA CYS A 234 -1.46 -3.39 9.68
C CYS A 234 -1.25 -1.92 10.02
N GLU A 235 -0.14 -1.67 10.72
CA GLU A 235 0.34 -0.33 11.00
C GLU A 235 0.69 0.38 9.69
N LEU A 236 0.13 1.57 9.51
CA LEU A 236 0.63 2.57 8.57
C LEU A 236 1.54 3.53 9.32
N ASN A 237 2.76 3.70 8.83
CA ASN A 237 3.69 4.65 9.39
C ASN A 237 4.14 5.64 8.30
N ILE A 238 4.04 6.92 8.62
CA ILE A 238 4.41 8.01 7.71
C ILE A 238 5.50 8.83 8.36
N SER A 239 5.19 9.51 9.46
CA SER A 239 6.05 10.53 10.07
C SER A 239 7.40 10.01 10.58
N SER A 240 7.47 8.75 11.05
CA SER A 240 8.72 8.21 11.57
C SER A 240 9.59 7.55 10.51
N VAL A 241 9.00 7.09 9.39
CA VAL A 241 9.74 6.43 8.30
C VAL A 241 10.11 7.40 7.19
N PHE A 242 9.26 8.38 6.88
CA PHE A 242 9.56 9.50 5.98
C PHE A 242 10.19 10.66 6.76
N ALA A 243 11.41 10.44 7.24
CA ALA A 243 12.24 11.42 7.91
C ALA A 243 13.47 11.78 7.06
N ALA A 244 14.15 12.87 7.41
CA ALA A 244 15.35 13.33 6.72
C ALA A 244 16.35 12.19 6.48
N PRO A 245 16.89 12.04 5.26
CA PRO A 245 16.69 12.89 4.07
C PRO A 245 15.47 12.49 3.20
N ASN A 246 14.72 11.44 3.57
CA ASN A 246 13.63 10.87 2.79
C ASN A 246 12.27 11.47 3.16
N TYR A 247 11.93 12.61 2.56
CA TYR A 247 10.69 13.32 2.87
C TYR A 247 9.47 12.81 2.07
N TYR A 248 8.29 12.87 2.67
CA TYR A 248 7.04 12.43 2.01
C TYR A 248 6.60 13.38 0.88
N PHE A 249 6.47 14.68 1.16
CA PHE A 249 6.11 15.72 0.18
C PHE A 249 7.31 16.56 -0.28
N GLY A 250 8.29 16.71 0.60
CA GLY A 250 9.46 17.57 0.43
C GLY A 250 9.96 18.04 1.80
N GLY A 251 11.23 18.42 1.87
CA GLY A 251 11.84 18.86 3.12
C GLY A 251 11.70 20.36 3.38
N PRO A 252 12.07 20.83 4.59
CA PRO A 252 11.94 22.23 4.99
C PRO A 252 12.86 23.20 4.21
N ALA A 253 13.89 22.69 3.54
CA ALA A 253 14.79 23.45 2.67
C ALA A 253 14.51 23.19 1.17
N SER A 254 13.26 22.83 0.83
CA SER A 254 12.82 22.50 -0.53
C SER A 254 13.49 21.26 -1.12
N GLU A 255 13.91 20.32 -0.26
CA GLU A 255 14.35 19.00 -0.69
C GLU A 255 13.20 18.27 -1.41
N PRO A 256 13.48 17.50 -2.47
CA PRO A 256 12.45 16.76 -3.17
C PRO A 256 11.82 15.68 -2.29
N ALA A 257 10.58 15.31 -2.62
CA ALA A 257 9.98 14.10 -2.09
C ALA A 257 10.83 12.87 -2.46
N ALA A 258 11.00 11.93 -1.53
CA ALA A 258 11.74 10.70 -1.78
C ALA A 258 11.19 9.94 -2.99
N ASP A 259 12.07 9.41 -3.83
CA ASP A 259 11.70 8.55 -4.97
C ASP A 259 11.33 7.15 -4.53
N VAL A 260 12.00 6.63 -3.50
CA VAL A 260 11.73 5.29 -2.93
C VAL A 260 11.07 5.47 -1.58
N ALA A 261 9.92 4.82 -1.39
CA ALA A 261 9.25 4.75 -0.10
C ALA A 261 10.07 3.89 0.87
N PRO A 262 10.35 4.39 2.09
CA PRO A 262 10.84 3.57 3.18
C PRO A 262 9.89 2.39 3.45
N PRO A 263 10.40 1.23 3.88
CA PRO A 263 9.57 0.09 4.24
C PRO A 263 8.54 0.44 5.32
N GLN A 264 7.30 0.01 5.11
CA GLN A 264 6.25 0.11 6.13
C GLN A 264 6.44 -0.96 7.21
N PRO A 265 6.05 -0.72 8.47
CA PRO A 265 6.22 -1.70 9.55
C PRO A 265 5.65 -3.07 9.18
N ILE A 266 6.39 -4.15 9.46
CA ILE A 266 5.92 -5.52 9.22
C ILE A 266 4.60 -5.77 9.95
N CYS A 267 3.60 -6.24 9.21
CA CYS A 267 2.28 -6.60 9.72
C CYS A 267 2.39 -7.69 10.78
N ASN A 268 1.87 -7.45 11.99
CA ASN A 268 1.85 -8.43 13.09
C ASN A 268 3.23 -9.10 13.35
N GLY A 269 4.32 -8.34 13.13
CA GLY A 269 5.67 -8.88 13.16
C GLY A 269 6.12 -9.33 14.54
N LYS A 270 6.84 -10.45 14.60
CA LYS A 270 7.50 -10.97 15.81
C LYS A 270 8.71 -10.11 16.12
N LYS A 271 8.70 -9.42 17.26
CA LYS A 271 9.77 -8.51 17.66
C LYS A 271 10.74 -9.20 18.60
N TYR A 272 12.02 -8.91 18.41
CA TYR A 272 13.12 -9.43 19.22
C TYR A 272 14.09 -8.29 19.54
N THR A 273 14.59 -8.24 20.77
CA THR A 273 15.80 -7.48 21.10
C THR A 273 17.02 -8.37 20.87
N VAL A 274 18.04 -7.82 20.23
CA VAL A 274 19.31 -8.49 19.97
C VAL A 274 20.43 -7.63 20.54
N ALA A 275 21.07 -8.13 21.59
CA ALA A 275 22.21 -7.48 22.23
C ALA A 275 23.49 -8.27 21.95
N VAL A 276 24.50 -7.64 21.37
CA VAL A 276 25.79 -8.22 21.00
C VAL A 276 26.89 -7.54 21.81
N SER A 277 27.75 -8.32 22.46
CA SER A 277 28.90 -7.84 23.23
C SER A 277 30.20 -8.51 22.78
N GLY A 278 31.34 -8.02 23.27
CA GLY A 278 32.66 -8.53 22.89
C GLY A 278 33.12 -8.03 21.53
N THR A 279 34.00 -8.79 20.88
CA THR A 279 34.57 -8.45 19.56
C THR A 279 34.50 -9.65 18.62
N GLY A 280 34.58 -9.43 17.31
CA GLY A 280 34.51 -10.50 16.31
C GLY A 280 33.17 -10.54 15.57
N ASN A 281 32.74 -11.75 15.20
CA ASN A 281 31.55 -11.98 14.38
C ASN A 281 30.54 -12.88 15.08
N TRP A 282 29.27 -12.65 14.79
CA TRP A 282 28.16 -13.51 15.21
C TRP A 282 27.32 -13.91 13.99
N LYS A 283 26.36 -14.82 14.17
CA LYS A 283 25.40 -15.17 13.12
C LYS A 283 23.98 -15.08 13.67
N ALA A 284 23.07 -14.49 12.89
CA ALA A 284 21.65 -14.61 13.12
C ALA A 284 21.17 -15.97 12.56
N LYS A 285 20.12 -16.54 13.14
CA LYS A 285 19.48 -17.77 12.68
C LYS A 285 17.98 -17.58 12.63
N ILE A 286 17.38 -17.89 11.49
CA ILE A 286 15.92 -17.96 11.35
C ILE A 286 15.54 -19.43 11.34
N GLY A 287 15.02 -19.92 12.47
CA GLY A 287 14.90 -21.35 12.72
C GLY A 287 16.29 -21.99 12.83
N THR A 288 16.61 -22.89 11.91
CA THR A 288 17.91 -23.59 11.88
C THR A 288 18.91 -23.01 10.87
N VAL A 289 18.49 -22.07 10.02
CA VAL A 289 19.32 -21.55 8.91
C VAL A 289 20.17 -20.38 9.39
N PRO A 290 21.52 -20.48 9.40
CA PRO A 290 22.40 -19.42 9.87
C PRO A 290 22.76 -18.42 8.77
N SER A 291 22.92 -17.16 9.16
CA SER A 291 23.42 -16.11 8.29
C SER A 291 24.92 -16.28 7.99
N ALA A 292 25.40 -15.49 7.04
CA ALA A 292 26.82 -15.18 6.95
C ALA A 292 27.32 -14.51 8.26
N ASN A 293 28.64 -14.40 8.42
CA ASN A 293 29.23 -13.70 9.56
C ASN A 293 28.79 -12.24 9.58
N ILE A 294 28.26 -11.79 10.71
CA ILE A 294 27.88 -10.41 10.99
C ILE A 294 28.87 -9.85 12.00
N ALA A 295 29.54 -8.74 11.68
CA ALA A 295 30.43 -8.09 12.63
C ALA A 295 29.65 -7.59 13.86
N HIS A 296 30.24 -7.64 15.06
CA HIS A 296 29.62 -7.07 16.27
C HIS A 296 29.33 -5.56 16.13
N THR A 297 30.09 -4.85 15.29
CA THR A 297 29.93 -3.43 14.95
C THR A 297 29.05 -3.17 13.72
N ALA A 298 28.41 -4.20 13.16
CA ALA A 298 27.56 -4.04 11.98
C ALA A 298 26.45 -3.00 12.23
N LEU A 299 26.16 -2.18 11.22
CA LEU A 299 25.00 -1.31 11.26
C LEU A 299 23.72 -2.15 11.09
N ALA A 300 22.58 -1.63 11.56
CA ALA A 300 21.29 -2.32 11.46
C ALA A 300 20.96 -2.76 10.02
N SER A 301 21.28 -1.95 9.01
CA SER A 301 21.09 -2.29 7.59
C SER A 301 21.93 -3.49 7.13
N ALA A 302 23.16 -3.63 7.64
CA ALA A 302 24.01 -4.78 7.35
C ALA A 302 23.49 -6.05 8.06
N VAL A 303 22.95 -5.92 9.28
CA VAL A 303 22.28 -7.02 9.97
C VAL A 303 21.04 -7.47 9.19
N GLN A 304 20.21 -6.53 8.75
CA GLN A 304 19.02 -6.82 7.95
C GLN A 304 19.40 -7.55 6.65
N SER A 305 20.34 -7.01 5.88
CA SER A 305 20.80 -7.61 4.63
C SER A 305 21.33 -9.03 4.82
N ALA A 306 22.01 -9.30 5.94
CA ALA A 306 22.53 -10.63 6.25
C ALA A 306 21.42 -11.65 6.58
N ILE A 307 20.31 -11.22 7.17
CA ILE A 307 19.15 -12.06 7.46
C ILE A 307 18.29 -12.25 6.20
N GLU A 308 18.08 -11.21 5.40
CA GLU A 308 17.32 -11.30 4.14
C GLU A 308 18.05 -12.12 3.06
N ALA A 309 19.36 -12.31 3.18
CA ALA A 309 20.13 -13.20 2.30
C ALA A 309 19.96 -14.71 2.63
N LEU A 310 19.22 -15.05 3.69
CA LEU A 310 18.93 -16.44 4.04
C LEU A 310 17.98 -17.07 3.02
N SER A 311 18.20 -18.34 2.68
CA SER A 311 17.39 -19.04 1.66
C SER A 311 15.92 -19.24 2.05
N ASN A 312 15.58 -19.05 3.32
CA ASN A 312 14.22 -19.19 3.87
C ASN A 312 13.60 -17.84 4.25
N VAL A 313 14.19 -16.73 3.81
CA VAL A 313 13.73 -15.38 4.09
C VAL A 313 13.64 -14.65 2.76
N GLU A 314 12.51 -14.00 2.51
CA GLU A 314 12.33 -13.12 1.37
C GLU A 314 12.60 -11.67 1.76
N VAL A 315 13.00 -10.85 0.77
CA VAL A 315 13.21 -9.41 0.96
C VAL A 315 11.91 -8.76 1.46
N GLY A 316 12.03 -7.94 2.50
CA GLY A 316 10.89 -7.25 3.12
C GLY A 316 10.26 -8.00 4.30
N GLN A 317 10.69 -9.24 4.60
CA GLN A 317 10.23 -10.00 5.77
C GLN A 317 11.03 -9.71 7.05
N VAL A 318 12.04 -8.85 6.98
CA VAL A 318 12.90 -8.51 8.12
C VAL A 318 13.05 -7.00 8.20
N GLN A 319 12.89 -6.45 9.40
CA GLN A 319 13.20 -5.06 9.70
C GLN A 319 14.12 -4.99 10.90
N VAL A 320 15.25 -4.29 10.74
CA VAL A 320 16.21 -4.10 11.83
C VAL A 320 16.38 -2.61 12.10
N VAL A 321 16.15 -2.21 13.34
CA VAL A 321 16.42 -0.85 13.83
C VAL A 321 17.32 -0.91 15.05
N GLY A 322 17.90 0.22 15.44
CA GLY A 322 18.80 0.34 16.59
C GLY A 322 20.22 0.72 16.19
N THR A 323 21.15 0.52 17.11
CA THR A 323 22.56 0.88 16.96
C THR A 323 23.45 -0.36 16.93
N ALA A 324 24.68 -0.21 16.46
CA ALA A 324 25.63 -1.31 16.45
C ALA A 324 25.73 -1.96 17.84
N GLY A 325 25.51 -3.27 17.88
CA GLY A 325 25.47 -4.09 19.10
C GLY A 325 24.14 -4.13 19.85
N ASN A 326 23.15 -3.29 19.50
CA ASN A 326 21.84 -3.28 20.15
C ASN A 326 20.73 -3.02 19.12
N TYR A 327 20.04 -4.08 18.73
CA TYR A 327 19.06 -4.05 17.66
C TYR A 327 17.68 -4.47 18.16
N THR A 328 16.65 -3.90 17.53
CA THR A 328 15.30 -4.46 17.53
C THR A 328 15.07 -5.06 16.14
N VAL A 329 14.91 -6.39 16.10
CA VAL A 329 14.63 -7.15 14.88
C VAL A 329 13.15 -7.50 14.87
N THR A 330 12.44 -7.10 13.82
CA THR A 330 11.07 -7.51 13.56
C THR A 330 11.07 -8.50 12.41
N LEU A 331 10.49 -9.67 12.62
CA LEU A 331 10.31 -10.70 11.61
C LEU A 331 8.86 -10.79 11.18
N ASP A 332 8.62 -11.10 9.91
CA ASP A 332 7.31 -11.49 9.42
C ASP A 332 6.73 -12.67 10.23
N PRO A 333 5.42 -12.66 10.56
CA PRO A 333 4.81 -13.70 11.38
C PRO A 333 4.94 -15.11 10.78
N SER A 334 5.10 -15.25 9.46
CA SER A 334 5.32 -16.54 8.81
C SER A 334 6.70 -17.15 9.08
N LEU A 335 7.69 -16.33 9.47
CA LEU A 335 9.05 -16.80 9.68
C LEU A 335 9.21 -17.55 11.01
N PRO A 336 10.08 -18.58 11.07
CA PRO A 336 10.51 -19.18 12.33
C PRO A 336 11.16 -18.17 13.29
N ALA A 337 11.30 -18.56 14.56
CA ALA A 337 11.86 -17.68 15.58
C ALA A 337 13.33 -17.29 15.28
N LEU A 338 13.68 -16.06 15.68
CA LEU A 338 15.06 -15.57 15.66
C LEU A 338 15.87 -16.21 16.79
N THR A 339 17.03 -16.75 16.44
CA THR A 339 18.08 -17.10 17.39
C THR A 339 19.43 -16.57 16.89
N ALA A 340 20.50 -16.75 17.67
CA ALA A 340 21.82 -16.30 17.29
C ALA A 340 22.92 -17.30 17.70
N ASP A 341 24.06 -17.18 17.02
CA ASP A 341 25.28 -17.93 17.29
C ASP A 341 26.40 -16.98 17.70
N SER A 342 26.91 -17.15 18.92
CA SER A 342 27.98 -16.34 19.52
C SER A 342 29.36 -16.97 19.40
N THR A 343 29.51 -18.15 18.78
CA THR A 343 30.79 -18.89 18.75
C THR A 343 31.95 -18.13 18.10
N GLY A 344 31.65 -17.17 17.22
CA GLY A 344 32.65 -16.30 16.58
C GLY A 344 33.03 -15.04 17.37
N LEU A 345 32.47 -14.83 18.57
CA LEU A 345 32.78 -13.69 19.42
C LEU A 345 33.89 -14.01 20.42
N THR A 346 34.76 -13.04 20.65
CA THR A 346 35.80 -13.05 21.68
C THR A 346 35.40 -12.11 22.81
N GLY A 347 35.32 -12.63 24.04
CA GLY A 347 35.03 -11.84 25.22
C GLY A 347 33.58 -11.30 25.30
N GLY A 348 32.63 -11.94 24.61
CA GLY A 348 31.23 -11.54 24.65
C GLY A 348 30.26 -12.56 24.08
N THR A 349 28.98 -12.20 24.04
CA THR A 349 27.86 -13.06 23.64
C THR A 349 26.84 -12.30 22.79
N VAL A 350 25.96 -13.05 22.12
CA VAL A 350 24.72 -12.52 21.55
C VAL A 350 23.54 -13.04 22.35
N THR A 351 22.68 -12.13 22.80
CA THR A 351 21.42 -12.45 23.48
C THR A 351 20.26 -12.02 22.58
N VAL A 352 19.33 -12.94 22.34
CA VAL A 352 18.09 -12.69 21.59
C VAL A 352 16.91 -12.90 22.53
N THR A 353 16.09 -11.87 22.72
CA THR A 353 14.93 -11.92 23.62
C THR A 353 13.67 -11.49 22.87
N PRO A 354 12.63 -12.33 22.78
CA PRO A 354 11.32 -11.92 22.24
C PRO A 354 10.73 -10.74 23.02
N LEU A 355 10.05 -9.84 22.32
CA LEU A 355 9.37 -8.66 22.88
C LEU A 355 7.87 -8.88 23.05
#